data_AF-A0A4Y2R1J5-F1
#
_entry.id   AF-A0A4Y2R1J5-F1
#
_cell.length_a   1.000
_cell.length_b   1.000
_cell.length_c   1.000
_cell.angle_alpha   90.00
_cell.angle_beta   90.00
_cell.angle_gamma   90.00
#
_symmetry.space_group_name_H-M   'P 1'
#
loop_
_entity.id
_entity.type
_entity.pdbx_description
1 polymer ?
#
loop_
_entity_poly.entity_id
_entity_poly.type
_entity_poly.pdbx_seq_one_letter_code
_entity_poly.pdbx_strand_id
1 'polypeptide(L)'
;MNFSSSSLIQKKKPLEFFCKRVDEEKTQVKEAGFEIPEHLIALQLIKRLPAEYDHLVQTLYRLKDEEFNHREVEKQLVNEAGRIQLKQKDLNLDYTENAYTVGSFRLQETRKKSSERSGAVLDPARNPGQYRKICYPKGMGPLCNFCSRKGHDASKCYKKRNKEKKQAFASETSFCGTN
;
A
#
# COMPACT_ATOMS: atom_id res chain seq x y z
N MET A 1 -41.98 6.05 21.58
CA MET A 1 -41.12 4.86 21.48
C MET A 1 -39.97 5.22 20.55
N ASN A 2 -38.84 5.66 21.11
CA ASN A 2 -37.75 6.23 20.33
C ASN A 2 -36.75 5.12 19.97
N PHE A 3 -36.88 4.58 18.75
CA PHE A 3 -35.83 3.79 18.11
C PHE A 3 -34.75 4.73 17.56
N SER A 4 -33.93 5.30 18.43
CA SER A 4 -32.75 6.06 18.02
C SER A 4 -31.61 5.74 18.96
N SER A 5 -30.78 4.75 18.62
CA SER A 5 -29.41 4.59 19.16
C SER A 5 -28.56 3.51 18.47
N SER A 6 -29.08 2.63 17.60
CA SER A 6 -28.29 1.49 17.10
C SER A 6 -27.38 1.76 15.90
N SER A 7 -27.34 2.96 15.33
CA SER A 7 -26.51 3.24 14.15
C SER A 7 -25.10 3.79 14.47
N LEU A 8 -24.73 3.95 15.74
CA LEU A 8 -23.42 4.50 16.16
C LEU A 8 -22.58 3.58 17.06
N ILE A 9 -22.95 2.30 17.18
CA ILE A 9 -22.18 1.29 17.94
C ILE A 9 -21.62 0.23 16.99
N GLN A 10 -20.95 0.61 15.90
CA GLN A 10 -20.25 -0.39 15.05
C GLN A 10 -18.89 0.10 14.53
N LYS A 11 -18.04 0.60 15.44
CA LYS A 11 -16.58 0.69 15.21
C LYS A 11 -15.74 0.22 16.41
N LYS A 12 -16.29 -0.64 17.27
CA LYS A 12 -15.50 -1.49 18.18
C LYS A 12 -15.37 -2.87 17.55
N LYS A 13 -14.19 -3.49 17.66
CA LYS A 13 -13.88 -4.78 17.01
C LYS A 13 -14.99 -5.79 17.30
N PRO A 14 -15.60 -6.41 16.26
CA PRO A 14 -16.74 -7.30 16.43
C PRO A 14 -16.46 -8.49 17.37
N LEU A 15 -15.20 -8.91 17.49
CA LEU A 15 -14.77 -10.03 18.32
C LEU A 15 -14.84 -9.75 19.84
N GLU A 16 -14.45 -8.56 20.30
CA GLU A 16 -14.46 -8.24 21.75
C GLU A 16 -15.89 -8.18 22.31
N PHE A 17 -16.83 -7.63 21.52
CA PHE A 17 -18.25 -7.64 21.87
C PHE A 17 -18.81 -9.07 21.91
N PHE A 18 -18.31 -9.92 21.01
CA PHE A 18 -18.75 -11.28 20.87
C PHE A 18 -18.36 -12.16 22.07
N CYS A 19 -17.08 -12.14 22.47
CA CYS A 19 -16.61 -12.86 23.67
C CYS A 19 -17.35 -12.39 24.93
N LYS A 20 -17.48 -11.07 25.11
CA LYS A 20 -18.16 -10.49 26.28
C LYS A 20 -19.60 -10.97 26.43
N ARG A 21 -20.35 -11.09 25.33
CA ARG A 21 -21.74 -11.57 25.36
C ARG A 21 -21.82 -13.06 25.74
N VAL A 22 -20.87 -13.87 25.29
CA VAL A 22 -20.80 -15.29 25.68
C VAL A 22 -20.47 -15.44 27.17
N ASP A 23 -19.60 -14.59 27.71
CA ASP A 23 -19.31 -14.56 29.16
C ASP A 23 -20.50 -14.11 30.01
N GLU A 24 -21.27 -13.12 29.53
CA GLU A 24 -22.52 -12.69 30.17
C GLU A 24 -23.55 -13.81 30.20
N GLU A 25 -23.75 -14.50 29.07
CA GLU A 25 -24.62 -15.69 28.97
C GLU A 25 -24.13 -16.81 29.92
N LYS A 26 -22.81 -17.08 29.97
CA LYS A 26 -22.20 -18.04 30.89
C LYS A 26 -22.49 -17.70 32.35
N THR A 27 -22.38 -16.43 32.71
CA THR A 27 -22.59 -15.94 34.08
C THR A 27 -24.06 -16.11 34.51
N GLN A 28 -25.00 -15.75 33.64
CA GLN A 28 -26.43 -15.90 33.91
C GLN A 28 -26.83 -17.37 34.14
N VAL A 29 -26.28 -18.29 33.34
CA VAL A 29 -26.56 -19.72 33.50
C VAL A 29 -25.98 -20.27 34.80
N LYS A 30 -24.79 -19.77 35.20
CA LYS A 30 -24.19 -20.11 36.49
C LYS A 30 -25.01 -19.56 37.67
N GLU A 31 -25.53 -18.35 37.57
CA GLU A 31 -26.44 -17.76 38.57
C GLU A 31 -27.74 -18.54 38.71
N ALA A 32 -28.22 -19.16 37.62
CA ALA A 32 -29.37 -20.06 37.63
C ALA A 32 -29.06 -21.46 38.23
N GLY A 33 -27.82 -21.70 38.67
CA GLY A 33 -27.40 -22.96 39.30
C GLY A 33 -26.97 -24.05 38.32
N PHE A 34 -26.77 -23.73 37.05
CA PHE A 34 -26.32 -24.67 36.03
C PHE A 34 -24.85 -24.43 35.66
N GLU A 35 -24.06 -25.50 35.59
CA GLU A 35 -22.69 -25.43 35.07
C GLU A 35 -22.66 -25.83 33.60
N ILE A 36 -22.18 -24.92 32.75
CA ILE A 36 -22.00 -25.21 31.32
C ILE A 36 -20.61 -25.84 31.12
N PRO A 37 -20.53 -27.03 30.49
CA PRO A 37 -19.25 -27.61 30.08
C PRO A 37 -18.42 -26.67 29.21
N GLU A 38 -17.12 -26.61 29.49
CA GLU A 38 -16.15 -25.73 28.83
C GLU A 38 -16.11 -25.90 27.30
N HIS A 39 -16.24 -27.13 26.80
CA HIS A 39 -16.27 -27.41 25.36
C HIS A 39 -17.52 -26.80 24.68
N LEU A 40 -18.68 -26.76 25.36
CA LEU A 40 -19.89 -26.15 24.78
C LEU A 40 -19.74 -24.63 24.65
N ILE A 41 -19.06 -24.00 25.60
CA ILE A 41 -18.74 -22.56 25.55
C ILE A 41 -17.82 -22.28 24.37
N ALA A 42 -16.78 -23.10 24.20
CA ALA A 42 -15.87 -23.02 23.06
C ALA A 42 -16.58 -23.21 21.72
N LEU A 43 -17.49 -24.19 21.62
CA LEU A 43 -18.33 -24.41 20.43
C LEU A 43 -19.25 -23.20 20.14
N GLN A 44 -19.78 -22.56 21.17
CA GLN A 44 -20.64 -21.39 21.02
C GLN A 44 -19.85 -20.18 20.51
N LEU A 45 -18.58 -20.05 20.93
CA LEU A 45 -17.68 -19.02 20.41
C LEU A 45 -17.46 -19.22 18.91
N ILE A 46 -17.03 -20.41 18.48
CA ILE A 46 -16.68 -20.64 17.07
C ILE A 46 -17.88 -20.56 16.11
N LYS A 47 -19.09 -20.91 16.56
CA LYS A 47 -20.30 -20.93 15.71
C LYS A 47 -20.73 -19.54 15.21
N ARG A 48 -20.39 -18.49 15.94
CA ARG A 48 -20.85 -17.12 15.67
C ARG A 48 -19.71 -16.23 15.17
N LEU A 49 -18.58 -16.81 14.79
CA LEU A 49 -17.44 -16.07 14.25
C LEU A 49 -17.71 -15.57 12.82
N PRO A 50 -17.15 -14.41 12.46
CA PRO A 50 -17.09 -13.96 11.07
C PRO A 50 -16.27 -14.90 10.17
N ALA A 51 -16.57 -14.90 8.87
CA ALA A 51 -15.92 -15.77 7.88
C ALA A 51 -14.40 -15.55 7.74
N GLU A 52 -13.89 -14.37 8.13
CA GLU A 52 -12.45 -14.09 8.13
C GLU A 52 -11.66 -14.98 9.11
N TYR A 53 -12.35 -15.70 10.01
CA TYR A 53 -11.79 -16.64 10.96
C TYR A 53 -11.98 -18.10 10.55
N ASP A 54 -12.48 -18.40 9.34
CA ASP A 54 -12.78 -19.77 8.91
C ASP A 54 -11.57 -20.72 8.99
N HIS A 55 -10.36 -20.23 8.68
CA HIS A 55 -9.13 -21.04 8.80
C HIS A 55 -8.82 -21.38 10.26
N LEU A 56 -9.12 -20.47 11.18
CA LEU A 56 -8.96 -20.71 12.61
C LEU A 56 -9.98 -21.74 13.08
N VAL A 57 -11.24 -21.60 12.66
CA VAL A 57 -12.30 -22.57 12.98
C VAL A 57 -11.90 -23.98 12.51
N GLN A 58 -11.39 -24.12 11.28
CA GLN A 58 -10.90 -25.40 10.78
C GLN A 58 -9.75 -25.98 11.61
N THR A 59 -8.86 -25.13 12.12
CA THR A 59 -7.74 -25.55 12.97
C THR A 59 -8.24 -25.99 14.33
N LEU A 60 -9.18 -25.26 14.92
CA LEU A 60 -9.79 -25.56 16.21
C LEU A 60 -10.53 -26.89 16.21
N TYR A 61 -11.23 -27.24 15.11
CA TYR A 61 -11.89 -28.53 14.96
C TYR A 61 -10.93 -29.73 14.84
N ARG A 62 -9.63 -29.50 14.63
CA ARG A 62 -8.61 -30.57 14.59
C ARG A 62 -7.94 -30.80 15.94
N LEU A 63 -8.20 -29.94 16.93
CA LEU A 63 -7.67 -30.11 18.27
C LEU A 63 -8.33 -31.32 18.94
N LYS A 64 -7.61 -31.93 19.86
CA LYS A 64 -8.18 -32.97 20.73
C LYS A 64 -9.10 -32.33 21.77
N ASP A 65 -10.04 -33.11 22.28
CA ASP A 65 -11.04 -32.63 23.25
C ASP A 65 -10.39 -32.07 24.52
N GLU A 66 -9.24 -32.61 24.95
CA GLU A 66 -8.51 -32.13 26.14
C GLU A 66 -7.86 -30.75 25.92
N GLU A 67 -7.50 -30.44 24.68
CA GLU A 67 -6.92 -29.16 24.28
C GLU A 67 -7.99 -28.12 23.94
N PHE A 68 -9.21 -28.58 23.63
CA PHE A 68 -10.33 -27.74 23.23
C PHE A 68 -11.09 -27.18 24.44
N ASN A 69 -10.55 -26.11 25.02
CA ASN A 69 -11.15 -25.36 26.13
C ASN A 69 -11.49 -23.91 25.75
N HIS A 70 -12.43 -23.26 26.46
CA HIS A 70 -12.86 -21.91 26.09
C HIS A 70 -11.72 -20.89 26.13
N ARG A 71 -10.84 -20.99 27.14
CA ARG A 71 -9.77 -20.03 27.38
C ARG A 71 -8.71 -20.05 26.29
N GLU A 72 -8.38 -21.24 25.78
CA GLU A 72 -7.42 -21.40 24.69
C GLU A 72 -8.04 -20.93 23.37
N VAL A 73 -9.33 -21.20 23.14
CA VAL A 73 -10.06 -20.66 21.98
C VAL A 73 -10.06 -19.14 21.99
N GLU A 74 -10.38 -18.50 23.11
CA GLU A 74 -10.34 -17.04 23.23
C GLU A 74 -8.95 -16.47 22.95
N LYS A 75 -7.91 -17.08 23.52
CA LYS A 75 -6.53 -16.68 23.28
C LYS A 75 -6.16 -16.75 21.80
N GLN A 76 -6.55 -17.83 21.11
CA GLN A 76 -6.31 -17.96 19.67
C GLN A 76 -7.09 -16.93 18.86
N LEU A 77 -8.32 -16.61 19.26
CA LEU A 77 -9.14 -15.58 18.62
C LEU A 77 -8.52 -14.19 18.73
N VAL A 78 -8.00 -13.82 19.90
CA VAL A 78 -7.31 -12.54 20.11
C VAL A 78 -6.06 -12.44 19.23
N ASN A 79 -5.27 -13.51 19.16
CA ASN A 79 -4.07 -13.56 18.32
C ASN A 79 -4.41 -13.42 16.84
N GLU A 80 -5.42 -14.16 16.38
CA GLU A 80 -5.87 -14.11 14.99
C GLU A 80 -6.43 -12.74 14.62
N ALA A 81 -7.20 -12.11 15.51
CA ALA A 81 -7.67 -10.75 15.31
C ALA A 81 -6.50 -9.77 15.15
N GLY A 82 -5.43 -9.93 15.93
CA GLY A 82 -4.20 -9.15 15.80
C GLY A 82 -3.51 -9.35 14.44
N ARG A 83 -3.42 -10.60 13.99
CA ARG A 83 -2.87 -10.98 12.68
C ARG A 83 -3.68 -10.37 11.53
N ILE A 84 -5.00 -10.48 11.56
CA ILE A 84 -5.90 -9.93 10.55
C ILE A 84 -5.77 -8.41 10.49
N GLN A 85 -5.73 -7.72 11.64
CA GLN A 85 -5.54 -6.27 11.68
C GLN A 85 -4.21 -5.84 11.10
N LEU A 86 -3.12 -6.56 11.40
CA LEU A 86 -1.81 -6.27 10.84
C LEU A 86 -1.84 -6.44 9.32
N LYS A 87 -2.34 -7.58 8.84
CA LYS A 87 -2.50 -7.86 7.41
C LYS A 87 -3.35 -6.80 6.70
N GLN A 88 -4.42 -6.32 7.33
CA GLN A 88 -5.24 -5.23 6.78
C GLN A 88 -4.47 -3.91 6.71
N LYS A 89 -3.63 -3.58 7.71
CA LYS A 89 -2.78 -2.39 7.65
C LYS A 89 -1.76 -2.47 6.51
N ASP A 90 -1.13 -3.62 6.32
CA ASP A 90 -0.16 -3.84 5.25
C ASP A 90 -0.82 -3.74 3.87
N LEU A 91 -2.02 -4.32 3.70
CA LEU A 91 -2.80 -4.20 2.45
C LEU A 91 -3.29 -2.77 2.19
N ASN A 92 -3.64 -2.01 3.23
CA ASN A 92 -4.01 -0.61 3.11
C ASN A 92 -2.80 0.30 2.80
N LEU A 93 -1.58 -0.13 3.12
CA LEU A 93 -0.33 0.56 2.77
C LEU A 93 -0.04 0.46 1.26
N ASP A 94 -0.44 -0.66 0.65
CA ASP A 94 -0.22 -0.96 -0.78
C ASP A 94 -1.08 -0.10 -1.74
N TYR A 95 -2.09 0.63 -1.24
CA TYR A 95 -2.92 1.53 -2.07
C TYR A 95 -2.34 2.95 -2.25
N THR A 96 -1.14 3.24 -1.70
CA THR A 96 -0.50 4.56 -1.88
C THR A 96 0.93 4.55 -2.42
N GLU A 97 1.56 3.40 -2.65
CA GLU A 97 2.88 3.37 -3.29
C GLU A 97 2.97 2.25 -4.33
N ASN A 98 2.55 2.57 -5.55
CA ASN A 98 2.84 1.76 -6.71
C ASN A 98 4.33 1.40 -6.74
N ALA A 99 4.64 0.10 -6.90
CA ALA A 99 5.99 -0.48 -6.97
C ALA A 99 6.92 0.13 -8.04
N TYR A 100 6.41 1.03 -8.89
CA TYR A 100 7.20 1.81 -9.84
C TYR A 100 7.97 2.99 -9.23
N THR A 101 7.75 3.32 -7.96
CA THR A 101 8.35 4.52 -7.34
C THR A 101 9.53 4.20 -6.39
N VAL A 102 9.55 3.03 -5.76
CA VAL A 102 10.55 2.68 -4.71
C VAL A 102 11.82 2.01 -5.29
N GLY A 103 11.81 1.63 -6.57
CA GLY A 103 12.90 0.87 -7.21
C GLY A 103 14.01 1.66 -7.91
N SER A 104 14.04 3.00 -7.87
CA SER A 104 14.98 3.77 -8.71
C SER A 104 16.43 3.86 -8.21
N PHE A 105 16.77 3.32 -7.03
CA PHE A 105 18.11 3.56 -6.44
C PHE A 105 19.09 2.38 -6.52
N ARG A 106 18.67 1.14 -6.82
CA ARG A 106 19.57 -0.05 -6.73
C ARG A 106 19.52 -1.04 -7.90
N LEU A 107 19.04 -0.64 -9.08
CA LEU A 107 18.92 -1.52 -10.25
C LEU A 107 19.77 -1.11 -11.48
N GLN A 108 20.76 -0.23 -11.34
CA GLN A 108 21.66 0.11 -12.45
C GLN A 108 22.92 -0.77 -12.59
N GLU A 109 23.29 -1.57 -11.58
CA GLU A 109 24.60 -2.24 -11.63
C GLU A 109 24.61 -3.68 -12.14
N THR A 110 23.48 -4.39 -12.22
CA THR A 110 23.54 -5.83 -12.61
C THR A 110 22.32 -6.31 -13.41
N ARG A 111 22.36 -6.19 -14.74
CA ARG A 111 21.92 -7.26 -15.67
C ARG A 111 22.12 -6.88 -17.14
N LYS A 112 23.22 -7.37 -17.67
CA LYS A 112 23.34 -7.78 -19.07
C LYS A 112 22.30 -8.88 -19.38
N LYS A 113 21.87 -8.92 -20.65
CA LYS A 113 21.18 -10.00 -21.39
C LYS A 113 19.65 -10.12 -21.26
N SER A 114 18.95 -9.62 -22.27
CA SER A 114 18.07 -10.46 -23.11
C SER A 114 18.31 -10.12 -24.58
N SER A 115 18.75 -11.12 -25.32
CA SER A 115 19.07 -11.08 -26.74
C SER A 115 17.85 -11.58 -27.49
N GLU A 116 17.10 -10.68 -28.13
CA GLU A 116 16.17 -11.06 -29.20
C GLU A 116 16.87 -10.94 -30.55
N ARG A 117 16.84 -12.07 -31.25
CA ARG A 117 17.52 -12.44 -32.48
C ARG A 117 17.11 -11.50 -33.62
N SER A 118 17.96 -10.55 -33.98
CA SER A 118 17.86 -9.77 -35.22
C SER A 118 19.11 -10.05 -36.06
N GLY A 119 18.91 -10.57 -37.27
CA GLY A 119 19.97 -11.14 -38.12
C GLY A 119 21.15 -10.19 -38.32
N ALA A 120 22.34 -10.66 -37.93
CA ALA A 120 23.60 -10.00 -38.22
C ALA A 120 23.96 -10.23 -39.70
N VAL A 121 23.88 -9.18 -40.52
CA VAL A 121 24.78 -9.04 -41.68
C VAL A 121 26.04 -8.39 -41.14
N LEU A 122 27.16 -9.13 -41.15
CA LEU A 122 28.46 -8.60 -40.75
C LEU A 122 28.94 -7.66 -41.86
N ASP A 123 28.90 -6.35 -41.60
CA ASP A 123 29.71 -5.38 -42.32
C ASP A 123 31.02 -5.17 -41.54
N PRO A 124 32.21 -5.56 -42.07
CA PRO A 124 33.48 -5.52 -41.36
C PRO A 124 34.07 -4.12 -41.10
N ALA A 125 33.40 -3.03 -41.48
CA ALA A 125 34.05 -1.73 -41.66
C ALA A 125 33.86 -0.69 -40.53
N ARG A 126 33.60 -1.07 -39.26
CA ARG A 126 33.51 -0.05 -38.17
C ARG A 126 34.30 -0.38 -36.90
N ASN A 127 35.38 0.39 -36.74
CA ASN A 127 36.32 0.38 -35.62
C ASN A 127 35.64 0.42 -34.22
N PRO A 128 36.09 -0.41 -33.25
CA PRO A 128 35.57 -0.45 -31.89
C PRO A 128 36.26 0.62 -31.03
N GLY A 129 35.89 1.89 -31.20
CA GLY A 129 36.54 2.97 -30.45
C GLY A 129 35.73 4.25 -30.25
N GLN A 130 34.54 4.36 -30.83
CA GLN A 130 33.69 5.54 -30.65
C GLN A 130 32.54 5.21 -29.70
N TYR A 131 32.66 5.67 -28.45
CA TYR A 131 31.53 5.77 -27.53
C TYR A 131 30.45 6.63 -28.21
N ARG A 132 29.40 5.98 -28.72
CA ARG A 132 28.23 6.70 -29.23
C ARG A 132 27.61 7.42 -28.04
N LYS A 133 27.58 8.75 -28.07
CA LYS A 133 26.75 9.54 -27.15
C LYS A 133 25.33 8.98 -27.23
N ILE A 134 24.84 8.41 -26.13
CA ILE A 134 23.47 7.92 -26.00
C ILE A 134 22.56 9.10 -26.31
N CYS A 135 22.00 9.13 -27.52
CA CYS A 135 20.99 10.11 -27.89
C CYS A 135 19.67 9.63 -27.31
N TYR A 136 19.30 10.19 -26.16
CA TYR A 136 17.95 10.01 -25.62
C TYR A 136 16.92 10.57 -26.62
N PRO A 137 15.79 9.88 -26.83
CA PRO A 137 14.73 10.40 -27.67
C PRO A 137 14.28 11.76 -27.13
N LYS A 138 14.39 12.81 -27.96
CA LYS A 138 13.95 14.17 -27.63
C LYS A 138 12.45 14.14 -27.33
N GLY A 139 12.06 14.15 -26.06
CA GLY A 139 10.65 14.19 -25.68
C GLY A 139 10.26 13.53 -24.35
N MET A 140 11.18 12.83 -23.68
CA MET A 140 10.95 12.21 -22.37
C MET A 140 11.28 13.16 -21.22
N GLY A 141 10.42 14.16 -20.97
CA GLY A 141 10.51 15.02 -19.81
C GLY A 141 9.30 15.94 -19.67
N PRO A 142 9.15 16.62 -18.52
CA PRO A 142 7.96 17.41 -18.22
C PRO A 142 7.66 18.44 -19.31
N LEU A 143 6.37 18.76 -19.48
CA LEU A 143 5.92 19.82 -20.36
C LEU A 143 6.30 21.16 -19.74
N CYS A 144 7.04 21.99 -20.48
CA CYS A 144 7.37 23.32 -20.03
C CYS A 144 6.15 24.25 -20.13
N ASN A 145 5.65 24.74 -19.00
CA ASN A 145 4.51 25.67 -18.93
C ASN A 145 4.73 27.00 -19.66
N PHE A 146 5.96 27.36 -20.01
CA PHE A 146 6.27 28.61 -20.71
C PHE A 146 6.28 28.49 -22.24
N CYS A 147 6.77 27.38 -22.79
CA CYS A 147 6.95 27.22 -24.24
C CYS A 147 6.24 26.00 -24.83
N SER A 148 5.49 25.27 -24.00
CA SER A 148 4.74 24.06 -24.33
C SER A 148 5.56 22.94 -24.96
N ARG A 149 6.90 22.98 -24.86
CA ARG A 149 7.79 21.92 -25.34
C ARG A 149 8.13 20.94 -24.20
N LYS A 150 8.12 19.64 -24.51
CA LYS A 150 8.52 18.57 -23.59
C LYS A 150 10.04 18.54 -23.39
N GLY A 151 10.49 17.99 -22.27
CA GLY A 151 11.90 17.67 -22.04
C GLY A 151 12.71 18.67 -21.21
N HIS A 152 12.09 19.69 -20.62
CA HIS A 152 12.78 20.63 -19.71
C HIS A 152 11.80 21.36 -18.77
N ASP A 153 12.28 21.78 -17.61
CA ASP A 153 11.52 22.61 -16.66
C ASP A 153 11.48 24.08 -17.08
N ALA A 154 10.45 24.81 -16.61
CA ALA A 154 10.28 26.24 -16.88
C ALA A 154 11.49 27.10 -16.47
N SER A 155 12.22 26.70 -15.42
CA SER A 155 13.45 27.38 -14.95
C SER A 155 14.58 27.32 -15.98
N LYS A 156 14.70 26.22 -16.73
CA LYS A 156 15.73 26.00 -17.76
C LYS A 156 15.26 26.41 -19.16
N CYS A 157 14.04 26.93 -19.30
CA CYS A 157 13.45 27.30 -20.58
C CYS A 157 14.28 28.39 -21.29
N TYR A 158 14.78 28.06 -22.48
CA TYR A 158 15.56 29.00 -23.29
C TYR A 158 14.74 30.21 -23.73
N LYS A 159 13.48 30.00 -24.14
CA LYS A 159 12.60 31.11 -24.55
C LYS A 159 12.31 32.08 -23.40
N LYS A 160 12.11 31.56 -22.18
CA LYS A 160 11.88 32.36 -20.97
C LYS A 160 13.09 33.24 -20.66
N ARG A 161 14.27 32.61 -20.54
CA ARG A 161 15.54 33.31 -20.27
C ARG A 161 15.88 34.35 -21.34
N ASN A 162 15.60 34.08 -22.61
CA ASN A 162 15.86 35.06 -23.67
C ASN A 162 14.89 36.25 -23.61
N LYS A 163 13.63 36.03 -23.22
CA LYS A 163 12.66 37.12 -22.99
C LYS A 163 13.08 38.01 -21.81
N GLU A 164 13.49 37.39 -20.70
CA GLU A 164 13.99 38.10 -19.51
C GLU A 164 15.25 38.90 -19.82
N LYS A 165 16.21 38.31 -20.55
CA LYS A 165 17.42 39.03 -20.99
C LYS A 165 17.11 40.22 -21.89
N LYS A 166 16.15 40.09 -22.81
CA LYS A 166 15.73 41.21 -23.68
C LYS A 166 15.01 42.31 -22.89
N GLN A 167 14.23 41.95 -21.87
CA GLN A 167 13.61 42.92 -20.98
C GLN A 167 14.65 43.66 -20.14
N ALA A 168 15.61 42.94 -19.54
CA ALA A 168 16.72 43.52 -18.79
C ALA A 168 17.54 44.51 -19.64
N PHE A 169 17.89 44.11 -20.87
CA PHE A 169 18.61 44.97 -21.81
C PHE A 169 17.81 46.22 -22.20
N ALA A 170 16.50 46.10 -22.40
CA ALA A 170 15.64 47.24 -22.71
C ALA A 170 15.53 48.24 -21.53
N SER A 171 15.41 47.74 -20.30
CA SER A 171 15.37 48.58 -19.10
C SER A 171 16.72 49.26 -18.77
N GLU A 172 17.85 48.65 -19.14
CA GLU A 172 19.16 49.28 -19.02
C GLU A 172 19.35 50.41 -20.05
N THR A 173 18.86 50.23 -21.29
CA THR A 173 18.93 51.26 -22.33
C THR A 173 17.98 52.45 -22.12
N SER A 174 16.95 52.33 -21.27
CA SER A 174 16.03 53.43 -20.95
C SER A 174 16.52 54.37 -19.84
N PHE A 175 17.65 54.09 -19.19
CA PHE A 175 18.18 54.89 -18.08
C PHE A 175 19.13 56.02 -18.52
N CYS A 176 19.53 56.08 -19.80
CA CYS A 176 20.37 57.16 -20.33
C CYS A 176 19.55 58.10 -21.22
N GLY A 177 18.87 59.09 -20.61
CA GLY A 177 18.12 60.07 -21.37
C GLY A 177 17.51 61.20 -20.57
N THR A 178 18.34 62.01 -19.90
CA THR A 178 18.13 63.45 -19.68
C THR A 178 19.42 64.07 -19.13
N ASN A 179 20.19 64.73 -19.98
CA ASN A 179 20.96 65.92 -19.62
C ASN A 179 20.26 67.10 -20.29
#